data_AF-A0A956GLJ1-F1
#
_entry.id   AF-A0A956GLJ1-F1
#
_cell.length_a   1.000
_cell.length_b   1.000
_cell.length_c   1.000
_cell.angle_alpha   90.00
_cell.angle_beta   90.00
_cell.angle_gamma   90.00
#
_symmetry.space_group_name_H-M   'P 1'
#
loop_
_entity.id
_entity.type
_entity.pdbx_description
1 polymer ?
#
loop_
_entity_poly.entity_id
_entity_poly.type
_entity_poly.pdbx_seq_one_letter_code
_entity_poly.pdbx_strand_id
1 'polypeptide(L)'
;MSQVTFDLVTEDPATGEWAIYLVEDGPWPKDENQWSSVLRALQERVYSVVDVVLGGQFQTAYPAAQGRSARIQVDSPSGCPARVQELISALDVCVNENEMYASAISSGEFVASLRIVTGHELGRFRQPPTDGC
;
A
#
# COMPACT_ATOMS: atom_id res chain seq x y z
N MET A 1 -17.52 -9.79 6.48
CA MET A 1 -16.32 -8.93 6.60
C MET A 1 -15.18 -9.71 5.99
N SER A 2 -14.59 -9.20 4.91
CA SER A 2 -13.43 -9.84 4.28
C SER A 2 -12.23 -9.74 5.22
N GLN A 3 -11.56 -10.86 5.46
CA GLN A 3 -10.38 -10.90 6.33
C GLN A 3 -9.24 -10.13 5.65
N VAL A 4 -8.76 -9.06 6.27
CA VAL A 4 -7.59 -8.31 5.79
C VAL A 4 -6.33 -9.09 6.17
N THR A 5 -5.48 -9.38 5.18
CA THR A 5 -4.25 -10.15 5.38
C THR A 5 -3.05 -9.29 5.02
N PHE A 6 -2.15 -9.11 5.99
CA PHE A 6 -0.85 -8.49 5.81
C PHE A 6 0.20 -9.58 5.61
N ASP A 7 1.15 -9.37 4.71
CA ASP A 7 2.24 -10.33 4.51
C ASP A 7 3.34 -10.13 5.56
N LEU A 8 3.63 -8.87 5.91
CA LEU A 8 4.56 -8.52 6.97
C LEU A 8 4.19 -7.15 7.55
N VAL A 9 4.40 -6.98 8.86
CA VAL A 9 4.35 -5.68 9.54
C VAL A 9 5.64 -5.50 10.30
N THR A 10 6.31 -4.37 10.12
CA THR A 10 7.56 -4.06 10.83
C THR A 10 7.68 -2.55 11.06
N GLU A 11 8.49 -2.17 12.03
CA GLU A 11 8.95 -0.79 12.18
C GLU A 11 10.20 -0.59 11.31
N ASP A 12 10.27 0.54 10.62
CA ASP A 12 11.46 1.03 9.96
C ASP A 12 12.33 1.77 10.99
N PRO A 13 13.49 1.22 11.40
CA PRO A 13 14.29 1.81 12.46
C PRO A 13 14.93 3.15 12.07
N ALA A 14 15.05 3.46 10.77
CA ALA A 14 15.66 4.71 10.31
C ALA A 14 14.68 5.89 10.39
N THR A 15 13.40 5.64 10.14
CA THR A 15 12.36 6.67 10.08
C THR A 15 11.39 6.61 11.26
N GLY A 16 11.34 5.49 11.96
CA GLY A 16 10.33 5.19 12.98
C GLY A 16 8.93 4.97 12.40
N GLU A 17 8.82 4.77 11.09
CA GLU A 17 7.56 4.53 10.38
C GLU A 17 7.16 3.06 10.45
N TRP A 18 5.87 2.76 10.61
CA TRP A 18 5.35 1.40 10.50
C TRP A 18 5.16 1.01 9.04
N ALA A 19 5.87 -0.02 8.60
CA ALA A 19 5.79 -0.56 7.25
C ALA A 19 4.87 -1.79 7.23
N ILE A 20 3.78 -1.68 6.48
CA ILE A 20 2.79 -2.74 6.25
C ILE A 20 2.98 -3.25 4.83
N TYR A 21 3.47 -4.47 4.70
CA TYR A 21 3.80 -5.09 3.42
C TYR A 21 2.63 -5.88 2.85
N LEU A 22 2.37 -5.62 1.57
CA LEU A 22 1.51 -6.42 0.71
C LEU A 22 2.37 -6.97 -0.43
N VAL A 23 2.55 -8.28 -0.45
CA VAL A 23 3.28 -8.98 -1.52
C VAL A 23 2.27 -9.37 -2.59
N GLU A 24 2.53 -8.91 -3.80
CA GLU A 24 1.71 -9.13 -4.98
C GLU A 24 2.65 -9.49 -6.13
N ASP A 25 2.87 -10.78 -6.39
CA ASP A 25 3.90 -11.25 -7.32
C ASP A 25 3.34 -11.93 -8.58
N GLY A 26 2.15 -11.51 -9.01
CA GLY A 26 1.46 -12.12 -10.14
C GLY A 26 0.98 -13.55 -9.87
N PRO A 27 0.60 -14.31 -10.92
CA PRO A 27 0.88 -14.05 -12.33
C PRO A 27 0.13 -12.83 -12.87
N TRP A 28 0.86 -11.94 -13.54
CA TRP A 28 0.28 -10.76 -14.18
C TRP A 28 -0.44 -11.12 -15.48
N PRO A 29 -1.60 -10.51 -15.77
CA PRO A 29 -2.29 -10.78 -17.02
C PRO A 29 -1.47 -10.42 -18.25
N LYS A 30 -1.51 -11.31 -19.25
CA LYS A 30 -0.98 -11.02 -20.60
C LYS A 30 -2.03 -10.34 -21.50
N ASP A 31 -3.30 -10.57 -21.20
CA ASP A 31 -4.44 -9.99 -21.93
C ASP A 31 -4.89 -8.71 -21.23
N GLU A 32 -5.01 -7.66 -22.03
CA GLU A 32 -5.52 -6.34 -21.65
C GLU A 32 -6.86 -6.41 -20.90
N ASN A 33 -7.76 -7.28 -21.33
CA ASN A 33 -9.11 -7.38 -20.76
C ASN A 33 -9.14 -7.94 -19.34
N GLN A 34 -8.06 -8.59 -18.90
CA GLN A 34 -7.95 -9.22 -17.58
C GLN A 34 -7.33 -8.29 -16.53
N TRP A 35 -6.75 -7.15 -16.95
CA TRP A 35 -6.15 -6.20 -16.02
C TRP A 35 -7.17 -5.56 -15.09
N SER A 36 -8.37 -5.26 -15.58
CA SER A 36 -9.39 -4.56 -14.79
C SER A 36 -9.78 -5.31 -13.52
N SER A 37 -9.89 -6.64 -13.57
CA SER A 37 -10.22 -7.45 -12.38
C SER A 37 -9.05 -7.52 -11.41
N VAL A 38 -7.81 -7.68 -11.91
CA VAL A 38 -6.60 -7.74 -11.08
C VAL A 38 -6.35 -6.41 -10.38
N LEU A 39 -6.39 -5.30 -11.11
CA LEU A 39 -6.19 -3.96 -10.55
C LEU A 39 -7.28 -3.62 -9.54
N ARG A 40 -8.54 -4.00 -9.81
CA ARG A 40 -9.64 -3.82 -8.86
C ARG A 40 -9.43 -4.63 -7.59
N ALA A 41 -9.02 -5.90 -7.68
CA ALA A 41 -8.75 -6.72 -6.51
C ALA A 41 -7.61 -6.14 -5.66
N LEU A 42 -6.55 -5.66 -6.31
CA LEU A 42 -5.44 -4.98 -5.64
C LEU A 42 -5.89 -3.68 -4.96
N GLN A 43 -6.67 -2.86 -5.66
CA GLN A 43 -7.27 -1.64 -5.10
C GLN A 43 -8.13 -1.94 -3.87
N GLU A 44 -9.01 -2.93 -3.95
CA GLU A 44 -9.86 -3.34 -2.82
C GLU A 44 -9.01 -3.84 -1.64
N ARG A 45 -7.92 -4.58 -1.91
CA ARG A 45 -6.98 -5.03 -0.89
C ARG A 45 -6.30 -3.84 -0.20
N VAL A 46 -5.75 -2.90 -0.96
CA VAL A 46 -5.08 -1.70 -0.43
C VAL A 46 -6.04 -0.87 0.41
N TYR A 47 -7.25 -0.58 -0.09
CA TYR A 47 -8.25 0.17 0.68
C TYR A 47 -8.67 -0.54 1.96
N SER A 48 -8.80 -1.87 1.93
CA SER A 48 -9.10 -2.62 3.16
C SER A 48 -8.01 -2.46 4.22
N VAL A 49 -6.74 -2.32 3.81
CA VAL A 49 -5.64 -2.01 4.73
C VAL A 49 -5.71 -0.56 5.22
N VAL A 50 -6.00 0.39 4.34
CA VAL A 50 -6.22 1.81 4.71
C VAL A 50 -7.29 1.91 5.79
N ASP A 51 -8.45 1.27 5.58
CA ASP A 51 -9.55 1.27 6.54
C ASP A 51 -9.15 0.66 7.89
N VAL A 52 -8.36 -0.41 7.88
CA VAL A 52 -7.85 -1.04 9.12
C VAL A 52 -6.87 -0.15 9.87
N VAL A 53 -6.04 0.60 9.15
CA VAL A 53 -5.03 1.51 9.72
C VAL A 53 -5.68 2.77 10.29
N LEU A 54 -6.64 3.34 9.56
CA LEU A 54 -7.35 4.56 9.94
C LEU A 54 -8.49 4.29 10.93
N GLY A 55 -9.02 3.07 10.98
CA GLY A 55 -10.11 2.66 11.88
C GLY A 55 -9.65 2.15 13.25
N GLY A 56 -8.34 2.16 13.55
CA GLY A 56 -7.81 1.75 14.85
C GLY A 56 -7.64 0.24 15.05
N GLN A 57 -8.10 -0.60 14.11
CA GLN A 57 -7.97 -2.04 14.24
C GLN A 57 -6.50 -2.48 14.13
N PHE A 58 -5.69 -1.76 13.34
CA PHE A 58 -4.25 -2.01 13.27
C PHE A 58 -3.57 -1.82 14.63
N GLN A 59 -3.90 -0.75 15.36
CA GLN A 59 -3.30 -0.41 16.65
C GLN A 59 -3.77 -1.35 17.76
N THR A 60 -4.91 -2.03 17.58
CA THR A 60 -5.32 -3.11 18.49
C THR A 60 -4.34 -4.28 18.43
N ALA A 61 -3.83 -4.61 17.24
CA ALA A 61 -2.83 -5.67 17.06
C ALA A 61 -1.39 -5.16 17.29
N TYR A 62 -1.12 -3.89 16.97
CA TYR A 62 0.18 -3.24 17.09
C TYR A 62 0.08 -1.93 17.90
N PRO A 63 -0.08 -1.99 19.24
CA PRO A 63 -0.31 -0.80 20.06
C PRO A 63 0.81 0.25 19.98
N ALA A 64 2.05 -0.20 19.72
CA ALA A 64 3.21 0.67 19.54
C ALA A 64 3.15 1.53 18.25
N ALA A 65 2.18 1.29 17.36
CA ALA A 65 1.95 2.09 16.17
C ALA A 65 1.02 3.29 16.39
N GLN A 66 0.36 3.38 17.56
CA GLN A 66 -0.59 4.45 17.84
C GLN A 66 0.04 5.85 17.65
N GLY A 67 -0.60 6.67 16.82
CA GLY A 67 -0.17 8.05 16.57
C GLY A 67 1.17 8.15 15.83
N ARG A 68 1.69 7.06 15.27
CA ARG A 68 2.91 7.05 14.46
C ARG A 68 2.57 7.08 12.97
N SER A 69 3.54 7.45 12.15
CA SER A 69 3.42 7.36 10.69
C SER A 69 3.40 5.90 10.24
N ALA A 70 2.64 5.61 9.20
CA ALA A 70 2.59 4.31 8.56
C ALA A 70 2.76 4.43 7.04
N ARG A 71 3.36 3.40 6.44
CA ARG A 71 3.34 3.17 5.01
C ARG A 71 2.71 1.82 4.68
N ILE A 72 1.88 1.81 3.65
CA ILE A 72 1.43 0.58 3.00
C ILE A 72 2.35 0.37 1.79
N GLN A 73 3.14 -0.69 1.82
CA GLN A 73 4.13 -0.99 0.80
C GLN A 73 3.68 -2.19 -0.02
N VAL A 74 3.40 -1.96 -1.31
CA VAL A 74 3.05 -2.99 -2.28
C VAL A 74 4.30 -3.43 -3.03
N ASP A 75 4.76 -4.66 -2.76
CA ASP A 75 5.97 -5.24 -3.32
C ASP A 75 5.63 -6.36 -4.32
N SER A 76 6.27 -6.31 -5.49
CA SER A 76 6.29 -7.41 -6.48
C SER A 76 7.73 -7.86 -6.69
N PRO A 77 8.19 -8.88 -5.94
CA PRO A 77 9.58 -9.35 -5.98
C PRO A 77 10.10 -9.71 -7.38
N SER A 78 9.25 -10.26 -8.24
CA SER A 78 9.57 -10.65 -9.61
C SER A 78 9.50 -9.48 -10.61
N GLY A 79 9.14 -8.29 -10.14
CA GLY A 79 9.01 -7.07 -10.93
C GLY A 79 7.60 -6.53 -10.92
N CYS A 80 7.46 -5.23 -10.65
CA CYS A 80 6.17 -4.54 -10.58
C CYS A 80 5.78 -3.97 -11.96
N PRO A 81 4.70 -4.44 -12.59
CA PRO A 81 4.24 -3.89 -13.87
C PRO A 81 3.89 -2.41 -13.76
N ALA A 82 4.09 -1.64 -14.82
CA ALA A 82 3.82 -0.19 -14.83
C ALA A 82 2.40 0.16 -14.39
N ARG A 83 1.40 -0.62 -14.80
CA ARG A 83 -0.01 -0.46 -14.39
C ARG A 83 -0.24 -0.58 -12.90
N VAL A 84 0.50 -1.47 -12.24
CA VAL A 84 0.43 -1.62 -10.79
C VAL A 84 1.05 -0.39 -10.14
N GLN A 85 2.19 0.08 -10.63
CA GLN A 85 2.82 1.32 -10.13
C GLN A 85 1.88 2.53 -10.29
N GLU A 86 1.29 2.71 -11.48
CA GLU A 86 0.32 3.78 -11.77
C GLU A 86 -0.90 3.71 -10.84
N LEU A 87 -1.44 2.51 -10.61
CA LEU A 87 -2.53 2.31 -9.67
C LEU A 87 -2.11 2.74 -8.26
N ILE A 88 -0.96 2.26 -7.76
CA ILE A 88 -0.51 2.55 -6.39
C ILE A 88 -0.28 4.05 -6.20
N SER A 89 0.36 4.73 -7.15
CA SER A 89 0.53 6.19 -7.09
C SER A 89 -0.82 6.92 -7.11
N ALA A 90 -1.79 6.46 -7.91
CA ALA A 90 -3.14 7.04 -7.92
C ALA A 90 -3.89 6.82 -6.60
N LEU A 91 -3.71 5.67 -5.95
CA LEU A 91 -4.30 5.38 -4.65
C LEU A 91 -3.69 6.24 -3.54
N ASP A 92 -2.38 6.45 -3.55
CA ASP A 92 -1.70 7.34 -2.59
C ASP A 92 -2.26 8.76 -2.66
N VAL A 93 -2.37 9.31 -3.87
CA VAL A 93 -2.98 10.62 -4.12
C VAL A 93 -4.43 10.62 -3.62
N CYS A 94 -5.22 9.60 -3.97
CA CYS A 94 -6.62 9.52 -3.58
C CYS A 94 -6.81 9.49 -2.05
N VAL A 95 -5.99 8.72 -1.33
CA VAL A 95 -6.06 8.64 0.14
C VAL A 95 -5.67 9.95 0.80
N ASN A 96 -4.71 10.68 0.24
CA ASN A 96 -4.27 11.96 0.81
C ASN A 96 -5.17 13.14 0.44
N GLU A 97 -5.85 13.11 -0.71
CA GLU A 97 -6.70 14.20 -1.19
C GLU A 97 -8.19 14.03 -0.88
N ASN A 98 -8.67 12.79 -0.68
CA ASN A 98 -10.06 12.54 -0.34
C ASN A 98 -10.36 13.00 1.09
N GLU A 99 -11.32 13.92 1.25
CA GLU A 99 -11.68 14.51 2.56
C GLU A 99 -11.97 13.49 3.66
N MET A 100 -12.55 12.33 3.32
CA MET A 100 -12.87 11.29 4.30
C MET A 100 -11.62 10.71 4.94
N TYR A 101 -10.65 10.31 4.12
CA TYR A 101 -9.38 9.75 4.59
C TYR A 101 -8.47 10.84 5.16
N ALA A 102 -8.39 11.98 4.50
CA ALA A 102 -7.59 13.12 4.94
C ALA A 102 -8.03 13.63 6.33
N SER A 103 -9.34 13.64 6.62
CA SER A 103 -9.85 14.01 7.95
C SER A 103 -9.46 12.99 9.02
N ALA A 104 -9.53 11.69 8.70
CA ALA A 104 -9.12 10.63 9.62
C ALA A 104 -7.60 10.63 9.90
N ILE A 105 -6.79 10.98 8.90
CA ILE A 105 -5.34 11.17 9.07
C ILE A 105 -5.07 12.45 9.88
N SER A 106 -5.76 13.55 9.55
CA SER A 106 -5.57 14.85 10.20
C SER A 106 -6.01 14.88 11.67
N SER A 107 -6.94 14.02 12.07
CA SER A 107 -7.27 13.86 13.49
C SER A 107 -6.09 13.33 14.29
N GLY A 108 -5.15 12.64 13.63
CA GLY A 108 -3.97 12.04 14.26
C GLY A 108 -4.32 10.94 15.26
N GLU A 109 -5.59 10.50 15.31
CA GLU A 109 -6.08 9.63 16.38
C GLU A 109 -5.32 8.30 16.38
N PHE A 110 -5.25 7.66 15.22
CA PHE A 110 -4.63 6.33 15.06
C PHE A 110 -3.27 6.36 14.37
N VAL A 111 -3.07 7.27 13.41
CA VAL A 111 -1.82 7.47 12.68
C VAL A 111 -1.55 8.95 12.49
N ALA A 112 -0.27 9.33 12.50
CA ALA A 112 0.14 10.71 12.23
C ALA A 112 0.17 11.04 10.73
N SER A 113 0.50 10.05 9.90
CA SER A 113 0.50 10.16 8.45
C SER A 113 0.38 8.77 7.83
N LEU A 114 -0.17 8.70 6.62
CA LEU A 114 -0.28 7.47 5.84
C LEU A 114 0.18 7.73 4.41
N ARG A 115 1.05 6.86 3.89
CA ARG A 115 1.41 6.84 2.48
C ARG A 115 1.32 5.44 1.90
N ILE A 116 1.05 5.35 0.61
CA ILE A 116 1.01 4.10 -0.14
C ILE A 116 2.13 4.16 -1.17
N VAL A 117 3.01 3.16 -1.14
CA VAL A 117 4.20 3.13 -1.99
C VAL A 117 4.41 1.76 -2.60
N THR A 118 5.15 1.72 -3.68
CA THR A 118 5.74 0.49 -4.21
C THR A 118 7.16 0.32 -3.69
N GLY A 119 7.64 -0.91 -3.57
CA GLY A 119 9.06 -1.13 -3.24
C GLY A 119 10.04 -0.57 -4.28
N HIS A 120 9.57 -0.32 -5.51
CA HIS A 120 10.34 0.35 -6.54
C HIS A 120 10.64 1.82 -6.18
N GLU A 121 9.65 2.56 -5.67
CA GLU A 121 9.82 3.95 -5.23
C GLU A 121 10.79 4.09 -4.04
N LEU A 122 10.95 3.02 -3.26
CA LEU A 122 11.93 2.95 -2.18
C LEU A 122 13.33 2.47 -2.64
N GLY A 123 13.55 2.30 -3.95
CA GLY A 123 14.82 1.83 -4.52
C GLY A 123 15.17 0.38 -4.18
N ARG A 124 14.18 -0.42 -3.75
CA ARG A 124 14.39 -1.79 -3.26
C ARG A 124 14.56 -2.81 -4.38
N PHE A 125 13.98 -2.55 -5.55
CA PHE A 125 14.03 -3.45 -6.71
C PHE A 125 14.69 -2.75 -7.91
N ARG A 126 15.63 -3.43 -8.58
CA ARG A 126 16.25 -2.94 -9.83
C ARG A 126 15.19 -2.88 -10.92
N GLN A 127 15.19 -1.80 -11.73
CA GLN A 127 14.36 -1.74 -12.93
C GLN A 127 14.65 -2.95 -13.84
N PRO A 128 13.62 -3.68 -14.32
CA PRO A 128 13.82 -4.51 -15.49
C PRO A 128 14.24 -3.60 -16.67
N PRO A 129 15.15 -4.05 -17.56
CA PRO A 129 15.55 -3.25 -18.71
C PRO A 129 14.32 -2.84 -19.51
N THR A 130 14.17 -1.55 -19.75
CA THR A 130 13.22 -0.99 -20.71
C THR A 130 13.72 -1.33 -22.11
N ASP A 131 13.47 -2.56 -22.56
CA ASP A 131 13.60 -2.89 -23.97
C ASP A 131 12.49 -2.15 -24.72
N GLY A 132 12.92 -1.13 -25.48
CA GLY A 132 12.06 -0.36 -26.36
C GLY A 132 11.43 -1.24 -27.43
N CYS A 133 10.11 -1.13 -27.57
CA CYS A 133 9.36 -1.50 -28.76
C CYS A 133 8.90 -0.23 -29.46
#